data_AF-A0A0N7KLV0-F1
#
_entry.id   AF-A0A0N7KLV0-F1
#
_cell.length_a   1.000
_cell.length_b   1.000
_cell.length_c   1.000
_cell.angle_alpha   90.00
_cell.angle_beta   90.00
_cell.angle_gamma   90.00
#
_symmetry.space_group_name_H-M   'P 1'
#
loop_
_entity.id
_entity.type
_entity.pdbx_description
1 polymer ?
#
loop_
_entity_poly.entity_id
_entity_poly.type
_entity_poly.pdbx_seq_one_letter_code
_entity_poly.pdbx_strand_id
1 'polypeptide(L)'
;FVSPSEKRAPSSAVIHPSIHATRRHKEKYIRRLVFAGEVEAVDHRWNQHGLGGDNVRGSCRPLHDGPVSLMHWSGKGKPWDRLDAGNPCPLDHTWKSYDLYVAGDDGAAASSPASGPALSSTSTTWPALVFSW
;
A
#
# COMPACT_ATOMS: atom_id res chain seq x y z
N PHE A 1 -26.62 -31.84 13.49
CA PHE A 1 -26.65 -30.82 14.54
C PHE A 1 -25.22 -30.45 14.91
N VAL A 2 -24.70 -29.36 14.36
CA VAL A 2 -23.38 -28.80 14.71
C VAL A 2 -23.67 -27.50 15.45
N SER A 3 -23.31 -27.42 16.74
CA SER A 3 -23.44 -26.22 17.54
C SER A 3 -22.53 -25.10 17.00
N PRO A 4 -22.94 -23.82 17.03
CA PRO A 4 -22.05 -22.73 16.67
C PRO A 4 -21.02 -22.53 17.79
N SER A 5 -19.73 -22.54 17.42
CA SER A 5 -18.63 -22.11 18.29
C SER A 5 -18.78 -20.63 18.59
N GLU A 6 -19.16 -20.31 19.82
CA GLU A 6 -19.25 -18.96 20.36
C GLU A 6 -17.86 -18.29 20.32
N LYS A 7 -17.68 -17.32 19.42
CA LYS A 7 -16.47 -16.50 19.35
C LYS A 7 -16.44 -15.58 20.57
N ARG A 8 -15.75 -16.01 21.62
CA ARG A 8 -15.45 -15.18 22.79
C ARG A 8 -14.69 -13.92 22.34
N ALA A 9 -15.30 -12.76 22.53
CA ALA A 9 -14.65 -11.46 22.32
C ALA A 9 -13.40 -11.33 23.21
N PRO A 10 -12.28 -10.76 22.73
CA PRO A 10 -11.09 -10.57 23.56
C PRO A 10 -11.39 -9.53 24.65
N SER A 11 -11.06 -9.90 25.88
CA SER A 11 -11.14 -9.05 27.07
C SER A 11 -10.38 -7.73 26.84
N SER A 12 -11.01 -6.61 27.19
CA SER A 12 -10.45 -5.27 27.12
C SER A 12 -9.11 -5.22 27.88
N ALA A 13 -8.00 -5.21 27.15
CA ALA A 13 -6.68 -5.05 27.73
C ALA A 13 -6.53 -3.60 28.22
N VAL A 14 -6.48 -3.41 29.53
CA VAL A 14 -6.17 -2.13 30.16
C VAL A 14 -4.69 -1.81 29.90
N ILE A 15 -4.41 -0.83 29.05
CA ILE A 15 -3.05 -0.36 28.77
C ILE A 15 -2.66 0.67 29.84
N HIS A 16 -1.75 0.31 30.74
CA HIS A 16 -1.12 1.27 31.67
C HIS A 16 -0.05 2.08 30.90
N PRO A 17 -0.19 3.42 30.77
CA PRO A 17 0.81 4.22 30.07
C PRO A 17 2.03 4.47 30.96
N SER A 18 3.19 4.01 30.51
CA SER A 18 4.48 4.35 31.12
C SER A 18 4.83 5.83 30.90
N ILE A 19 5.22 6.52 31.97
CA ILE A 19 5.28 7.99 32.06
C ILE A 19 6.50 8.59 31.32
N HIS A 20 7.44 7.76 30.82
CA HIS A 20 8.65 8.22 30.11
C HIS A 20 8.58 8.09 28.58
N ALA A 21 7.48 8.52 27.97
CA ALA A 21 7.41 8.68 26.51
C ALA A 21 8.03 10.03 26.08
N THR A 22 9.05 10.00 25.21
CA THR A 22 9.60 11.20 24.55
C THR A 22 8.48 12.00 23.83
N ARG A 23 8.63 13.32 23.63
CA ARG A 23 7.62 14.17 22.96
C ARG A 23 7.11 13.59 21.63
N ARG A 24 8.00 13.03 20.80
CA ARG A 24 7.64 12.32 19.55
C ARG A 24 6.82 11.04 19.76
N HIS A 25 7.09 10.30 20.84
CA HIS A 25 6.26 9.17 21.21
C HIS A 25 4.88 9.63 21.67
N LYS A 26 4.79 10.66 22.52
CA LYS A 26 3.50 11.20 23.00
C LYS A 26 2.58 11.61 21.84
N GLU A 27 3.08 12.33 20.84
CA GLU A 27 2.29 12.76 19.67
C GLU A 27 1.80 11.57 18.81
N LYS A 28 2.63 10.54 18.61
CA LYS A 28 2.24 9.34 17.85
C LYS A 28 1.10 8.57 18.49
N TYR A 29 1.01 8.57 19.82
CA TYR A 29 -0.06 7.88 20.54
C TYR A 29 -1.31 8.73 20.72
N ILE A 30 -1.22 10.06 20.69
CA ILE A 30 -2.37 10.95 20.93
C ILE A 30 -3.57 10.59 20.05
N ARG A 31 -3.40 10.38 18.74
CA ARG A 31 -4.55 10.02 17.89
C ARG A 31 -5.20 8.70 18.31
N ARG A 32 -4.39 7.69 18.65
CA ARG A 32 -4.89 6.38 19.07
C ARG A 32 -5.52 6.42 20.47
N LEU A 33 -5.03 7.29 21.34
CA LEU A 33 -5.49 7.43 22.72
C LEU A 33 -6.74 8.31 22.82
N VAL A 34 -6.79 9.41 22.07
CA VAL A 34 -7.91 10.36 22.09
C VAL A 34 -9.17 9.74 21.48
N PHE A 35 -9.01 8.92 20.44
CA PHE A 35 -10.13 8.27 19.75
C PHE A 35 -10.22 6.77 20.06
N ALA A 36 -9.63 6.30 21.16
CA ALA A 36 -9.72 4.90 21.54
C ALA A 36 -11.19 4.51 21.74
N GLY A 37 -11.67 3.47 21.04
CA GLY A 37 -13.06 3.02 21.10
C GLY A 37 -14.00 3.67 20.07
N GLU A 38 -13.59 4.77 19.44
CA GLU A 38 -14.37 5.50 18.41
C GLU A 38 -13.83 5.29 16.98
N VAL A 39 -12.79 4.47 16.85
CA VAL A 39 -12.14 4.18 15.55
C VAL A 39 -12.53 2.78 15.11
N GLU A 40 -13.23 2.72 13.98
CA GLU A 40 -13.56 1.48 13.30
C GLU A 40 -12.37 0.92 12.52
N ALA A 41 -12.26 -0.41 12.53
CA ALA A 41 -11.25 -1.10 11.73
C ALA A 41 -11.60 -1.00 10.24
N VAL A 42 -10.62 -0.67 9.43
CA VAL A 42 -10.73 -0.70 7.97
C VAL A 42 -9.86 -1.84 7.45
N ASP A 43 -10.36 -2.53 6.43
CA ASP A 43 -9.67 -3.64 5.79
C ASP A 43 -8.25 -3.24 5.34
N HIS A 44 -7.27 -4.14 5.53
CA HIS A 44 -5.86 -3.90 5.22
C HIS A 44 -5.62 -3.55 3.74
N ARG A 45 -6.53 -3.89 2.82
CA ARG A 45 -6.48 -3.45 1.41
C ARG A 45 -6.35 -1.94 1.26
N TRP A 46 -6.86 -1.18 2.22
CA TRP A 46 -6.85 0.28 2.22
C TRP A 46 -5.58 0.87 2.86
N ASN A 47 -4.63 0.05 3.30
CA ASN A 47 -3.34 0.51 3.81
C ASN A 47 -2.31 -0.64 3.85
N GLN A 48 -1.88 -1.12 2.69
CA GLN A 48 -0.79 -2.10 2.59
C GLN A 48 0.54 -1.43 2.96
N HIS A 49 0.87 -1.44 4.24
CA HIS A 49 1.97 -0.69 4.83
C HIS A 49 3.26 -1.49 4.96
N GLY A 50 4.38 -0.83 5.26
CA GLY A 50 5.66 -1.49 5.53
C GLY A 50 6.42 -1.88 4.26
N LEU A 51 5.98 -1.37 3.10
CA LEU A 51 6.63 -1.58 1.80
C LEU A 51 7.99 -0.89 1.69
N GLY A 52 8.33 -0.04 2.68
CA GLY A 52 9.69 0.49 2.83
C GLY A 52 10.73 -0.53 3.28
N GLY A 53 10.31 -1.77 3.53
CA GLY A 53 11.20 -2.88 3.88
C GLY A 53 11.55 -2.91 5.36
N ASP A 54 12.43 -3.84 5.71
CA ASP A 54 12.97 -3.92 7.06
C ASP A 54 13.90 -2.74 7.37
N ASN A 55 13.66 -2.02 8.47
CA ASN A 55 14.43 -0.83 8.82
C ASN A 55 15.86 -1.12 9.30
N VAL A 56 16.19 -2.39 9.59
CA VAL A 56 17.52 -2.81 10.06
C VAL A 56 18.29 -3.52 8.95
N ARG A 57 17.66 -4.51 8.33
CA ARG A 57 18.27 -5.35 7.29
C ARG A 57 18.12 -4.79 5.88
N GLY A 58 17.23 -3.84 5.66
CA GLY A 58 16.91 -3.30 4.33
C GLY A 58 16.21 -4.30 3.41
N SER A 59 15.81 -5.48 3.91
CA SER A 59 15.19 -6.52 3.10
C SER A 59 13.77 -6.13 2.68
N CYS A 60 13.38 -6.55 1.47
CA CYS A 60 12.02 -6.40 0.97
C CYS A 60 11.02 -7.17 1.84
N ARG A 61 9.80 -6.63 1.93
CA ARG A 61 8.67 -7.27 2.62
C ARG A 61 7.57 -7.58 1.61
N PRO A 62 6.94 -8.78 1.69
CA PRO A 62 5.82 -9.11 0.82
C PRO A 62 4.58 -8.29 1.18
N LEU A 63 3.61 -8.27 0.28
CA LEU A 63 2.26 -7.78 0.58
C LEU A 63 1.58 -8.69 1.59
N HIS A 64 0.66 -8.14 2.38
CA HIS A 64 -0.26 -8.95 3.17
C HIS A 64 -1.27 -9.64 2.23
N ASP A 65 -1.79 -10.78 2.67
CA ASP A 65 -2.77 -11.54 1.89
C ASP A 65 -4.04 -10.73 1.58
N GLY A 66 -4.64 -11.00 0.42
CA GLY A 66 -5.89 -10.39 -0.01
C GLY A 66 -5.73 -9.30 -1.09
N PRO A 67 -6.85 -8.69 -1.52
CA PRO A 67 -6.81 -7.62 -2.53
C PRO A 67 -6.10 -6.38 -1.99
N VAL A 68 -5.49 -5.61 -2.89
CA VAL A 68 -4.80 -4.35 -2.57
C VAL A 68 -5.51 -3.18 -3.26
N SER A 69 -5.71 -2.08 -2.53
CA SER A 69 -6.32 -0.86 -3.06
C SER A 69 -5.49 0.38 -2.77
N LEU A 70 -4.77 0.41 -1.64
CA LEU A 70 -3.80 1.45 -1.34
C LEU A 70 -2.49 0.83 -0.86
N MET A 71 -1.39 1.17 -1.52
CA MET A 71 -0.03 0.79 -1.16
C MET A 71 0.66 1.92 -0.39
N HIS A 72 1.38 1.58 0.68
CA HIS A 72 2.02 2.54 1.56
C HIS A 72 3.46 2.15 1.90
N TRP A 73 4.42 2.81 1.24
CA TRP A 73 5.86 2.74 1.52
C TRP A 73 6.25 3.50 2.80
N SER A 74 5.71 3.07 3.94
CA SER A 74 6.16 3.53 5.25
C SER A 74 7.56 2.99 5.58
N GLY A 75 8.35 3.75 6.35
CA GLY A 75 9.74 3.41 6.68
C GLY A 75 10.77 4.16 5.82
N LYS A 76 12.01 3.64 5.81
CA LYS A 76 13.15 4.31 5.18
C LYS A 76 13.30 4.04 3.67
N GLY A 77 12.94 2.86 3.19
CA GLY A 77 13.15 2.51 1.78
C GLY A 77 12.06 3.07 0.88
N LYS A 78 12.26 4.27 0.33
CA LYS A 78 11.35 4.79 -0.69
C LYS A 78 11.62 4.12 -2.04
N PRO A 79 10.59 3.95 -2.88
CA PRO A 79 10.72 3.20 -4.13
C PRO A 79 11.69 3.89 -5.10
N TRP A 80 11.63 5.21 -5.25
CA TRP A 80 12.56 5.98 -6.11
C TRP A 80 14.01 5.81 -5.68
N ASP A 81 14.34 5.96 -4.39
CA ASP A 81 15.70 5.81 -3.88
C ASP A 81 16.32 4.43 -4.22
N ARG A 82 15.52 3.36 -4.13
CA ARG A 82 15.97 1.99 -4.43
C ARG A 82 16.10 1.72 -5.92
N LEU A 83 15.21 2.30 -6.72
CA LEU A 83 15.27 2.23 -8.19
C LEU A 83 16.52 2.94 -8.70
N ASP A 84 16.81 4.13 -8.21
CA ASP A 84 17.98 4.92 -8.58
C ASP A 84 19.29 4.25 -8.14
N ALA A 85 19.27 3.57 -6.99
CA ALA A 85 20.40 2.78 -6.51
C ALA A 85 20.59 1.43 -7.24
N GLY A 86 19.71 1.08 -8.18
CA GLY A 86 19.77 -0.20 -8.91
C GLY A 86 19.50 -1.43 -8.05
N ASN A 87 18.90 -1.27 -6.86
CA ASN A 87 18.58 -2.35 -5.93
C ASN A 87 17.10 -2.32 -5.51
N PRO A 88 16.15 -2.42 -6.47
CA PRO A 88 14.73 -2.33 -6.18
C PRO A 88 14.18 -3.59 -5.50
N CYS A 89 13.15 -3.40 -4.68
CA CYS A 89 12.24 -4.48 -4.35
C CYS A 89 11.31 -4.76 -5.54
N PRO A 90 10.81 -6.00 -5.72
CA PRO A 90 9.91 -6.32 -6.82
C PRO A 90 8.72 -5.37 -6.95
N LEU A 91 8.17 -4.92 -5.82
CA LEU A 91 7.01 -4.02 -5.76
C LEU A 91 7.32 -2.57 -6.18
N ASP A 92 8.59 -2.15 -6.18
CA ASP A 92 8.95 -0.76 -6.52
C ASP A 92 8.73 -0.47 -8.01
N HIS A 93 8.79 -1.50 -8.86
CA HIS A 93 8.46 -1.36 -10.28
C HIS A 93 6.99 -0.98 -10.50
N THR A 94 6.09 -1.38 -9.61
CA THR A 94 4.68 -0.93 -9.66
C THR A 94 4.57 0.55 -9.36
N TRP A 95 5.41 1.10 -8.48
CA TRP A 95 5.48 2.55 -8.28
C TRP A 95 6.05 3.25 -9.53
N LYS A 96 7.11 2.70 -10.13
CA LYS A 96 7.80 3.28 -11.29
C LYS A 96 6.86 3.56 -12.47
N SER A 97 5.87 2.72 -12.72
CA SER A 97 4.90 2.95 -13.81
C SER A 97 4.02 4.18 -13.62
N TYR A 98 3.98 4.73 -12.41
CA TYR A 98 3.25 5.95 -12.06
C TYR A 98 4.18 7.13 -11.73
N ASP A 99 5.49 6.96 -11.92
CA ASP A 99 6.42 8.07 -11.75
C ASP A 99 6.30 9.01 -12.95
N LEU A 100 5.90 10.25 -12.68
CA LEU A 100 5.70 11.30 -13.69
C LEU A 100 6.89 12.27 -13.74
N TYR A 101 7.96 11.99 -12.99
CA TYR A 101 9.14 12.85 -13.01
C TYR A 101 9.81 12.80 -14.39
N VAL A 102 9.76 13.94 -15.09
CA VAL A 102 10.54 14.17 -16.30
C VAL A 102 11.84 14.83 -15.85
N ALA A 103 12.93 14.07 -15.83
CA ALA A 103 14.26 14.65 -15.68
C ALA A 103 14.44 15.65 -16.84
N GLY A 104 14.67 16.93 -16.50
CA GLY A 104 14.99 17.94 -17.50
C GLY A 104 16.09 17.42 -18.41
N ASP A 105 15.89 17.59 -19.71
CA ASP A 105 16.66 16.99 -20.79
C ASP A 105 18.17 17.28 -20.66
N ASP A 106 18.88 16.35 -20.02
CA ASP A 106 20.31 16.12 -20.20
C ASP A 106 20.50 14.66 -20.64
N GLY A 107 19.94 14.34 -21.81
CA GLY A 107 20.46 13.36 -22.75
C GLY A 107 20.92 12.00 -22.22
N ALA A 108 20.00 11.11 -21.84
CA ALA A 108 20.23 9.66 -21.93
C ALA A 108 18.92 8.86 -21.90
N ALA A 109 18.49 8.43 -23.09
CA ALA A 109 17.73 7.20 -23.31
C ALA A 109 16.46 6.98 -22.46
N ALA A 110 15.49 7.88 -22.59
CA ALA A 110 14.10 7.42 -22.57
C ALA A 110 13.88 6.59 -23.86
N SER A 111 14.16 5.29 -23.78
CA SER A 111 13.67 4.33 -24.76
C SER A 111 12.15 4.31 -24.67
N SER A 112 11.52 5.24 -25.39
CA SER A 112 10.13 5.15 -25.79
C SER A 112 9.93 3.78 -26.45
N PRO A 113 9.02 2.92 -25.96
CA PRO A 113 8.57 1.83 -26.79
C PRO A 113 7.87 2.46 -27.99
N ALA A 114 8.47 2.25 -29.15
CA ALA A 114 7.92 2.63 -30.43
C ALA A 114 6.44 2.25 -30.53
N SER A 115 5.64 3.23 -30.93
CA SER A 115 4.46 3.10 -31.79
C SER A 115 3.94 1.67 -31.96
N GLY A 116 2.99 1.26 -31.11
CA GLY A 116 2.11 0.15 -31.44
C GLY A 116 1.29 0.49 -32.70
N PRO A 117 0.91 -0.48 -33.55
CA PRO A 117 0.08 -0.20 -34.71
C PRO A 117 -1.28 0.31 -34.24
N ALA A 118 -1.80 1.31 -34.94
CA ALA A 118 -3.15 1.82 -34.72
C ALA A 118 -4.16 0.66 -34.80
N LEU A 119 -4.88 0.42 -33.72
CA LEU A 119 -5.99 -0.53 -33.69
C LEU A 119 -7.10 0.00 -34.60
N SER A 120 -7.38 -0.73 -35.67
CA SER A 120 -8.49 -0.45 -36.57
C SER A 120 -9.81 -0.62 -35.81
N SER A 121 -10.63 0.43 -35.77
CA SER A 121 -11.95 0.43 -35.15
C SER A 121 -12.89 -0.54 -35.88
N THR A 122 -13.00 -1.76 -35.40
CA THR A 122 -14.11 -2.65 -35.77
C THR A 122 -15.23 -2.49 -34.73
N SER A 123 -16.34 -1.90 -35.16
CA SER A 123 -17.57 -1.79 -34.38
C SER A 123 -18.17 -3.18 -34.12
N THR A 124 -17.94 -3.72 -32.93
CA THR A 124 -18.71 -4.87 -32.42
C THR A 124 -19.88 -4.34 -31.60
N THR A 125 -21.08 -4.40 -32.17
CA THR A 125 -22.33 -4.15 -31.45
C THR A 125 -22.58 -5.30 -30.49
N TRP A 126 -22.53 -5.04 -29.18
CA TRP A 126 -22.92 -6.02 -28.16
C TRP A 126 -24.45 -5.94 -27.98
N PRO A 127 -25.18 -7.07 -27.98
CA PRO A 127 -26.60 -7.05 -27.68
C PRO A 127 -26.81 -6.65 -26.21
N ALA A 128 -27.59 -5.59 -26.01
CA ALA A 128 -27.91 -5.01 -24.72
C ALA A 128 -28.90 -5.89 -23.94
N LEU A 129 -28.46 -6.98 -23.32
CA LEU A 129 -29.27 -7.73 -22.35
C LEU A 129 -28.42 -8.53 -21.35
N VAL A 130 -27.52 -7.91 -20.58
CA VAL A 130 -27.11 -8.50 -19.28
C VAL A 130 -26.76 -7.40 -18.27
N PHE A 131 -27.73 -6.59 -17.88
CA PHE A 131 -27.71 -5.92 -16.57
C PHE A 131 -29.15 -5.85 -16.05
N SER A 132 -29.56 -6.88 -15.31
CA SER A 132 -30.69 -6.81 -14.39
C SER A 132 -30.08 -6.62 -13.00
N TRP A 133 -30.54 -5.59 -12.29
CA TRP A 133 -30.15 -5.24 -10.93
C TRP A 133 -30.75 -6.21 -9.90
#